data_AF-A0A1F7X371-F1
#
_entry.id   AF-A0A1F7X371-F1
#
_cell.length_a   1.000
_cell.length_b   1.000
_cell.length_c   1.000
_cell.angle_alpha   90.00
_cell.angle_beta   90.00
_cell.angle_gamma   90.00
#
_symmetry.space_group_name_H-M   'P 1'
#
loop_
_entity.id
_entity.type
_entity.pdbx_description
1 polymer ?
#
loop_
_entity_poly.entity_id
_entity_poly.type
_entity_poly.pdbx_seq_one_letter_code
_entity_poly.pdbx_strand_id
1 'polypeptide(L)'
;MRVSEKILNPSLKKQIEDMFIQTIADLRDLQEAKTFLTDFFNETEYEAFIKRFAISYWLTKKRSYVNIKENLKVSSATIASVQNMIEKPGFKLALKKVEAEEWANLWTERIKKFIKK
;
A
#
# COMPACT_ATOMS: atom_id res chain seq x y z
N MET A 1 12.79 11.36 4.06
CA MET A 1 12.49 12.70 4.58
C MET A 1 13.18 12.93 5.91
N ARG A 2 13.96 14.01 6.03
CA ARG A 2 14.39 14.52 7.33
C ARG A 2 13.26 15.38 7.88
N VAL A 3 12.78 15.08 9.08
CA VAL A 3 11.80 15.92 9.78
C VAL A 3 12.56 16.94 10.62
N SER A 4 12.01 18.14 10.77
CA SER A 4 12.57 19.18 11.65
C SER A 4 12.64 18.71 13.10
N GLU A 5 13.69 19.09 13.82
CA GLU A 5 13.80 18.87 15.27
C GLU A 5 12.84 19.76 16.09
N LYS A 6 12.35 20.85 15.49
CA LYS A 6 11.34 21.71 16.13
C LYS A 6 9.98 20.99 16.15
N ILE A 7 9.46 20.80 17.35
CA ILE A 7 8.22 20.06 17.59
C ILE A 7 7.03 20.99 17.36
N LEU A 8 6.05 20.52 16.59
CA LEU A 8 4.76 21.21 16.42
C LEU A 8 3.99 21.26 17.75
N ASN A 9 3.14 22.28 17.91
CA ASN A 9 2.17 22.27 19.00
C ASN A 9 1.33 20.97 18.93
N PRO A 10 1.15 20.23 20.06
CA PRO A 10 0.46 18.94 20.03
C PRO A 10 -0.98 18.99 19.51
N SER A 11 -1.73 20.05 19.82
CA SER A 11 -3.10 20.24 19.33
C SER A 11 -3.13 20.44 17.82
N LEU A 12 -2.26 21.32 17.32
CA LEU A 12 -2.12 21.56 15.89
C LEU A 12 -1.70 20.29 15.14
N LYS A 13 -0.72 19.55 15.68
CA LYS A 13 -0.27 18.28 15.09
C LYS A 13 -1.43 17.30 14.94
N LYS A 14 -2.23 17.12 15.99
CA LYS A 14 -3.40 16.24 15.96
C LYS A 14 -4.42 16.67 14.91
N GLN A 15 -4.72 17.97 14.84
CA GLN A 15 -5.66 18.50 13.84
C GLN A 15 -5.18 18.24 12.40
N ILE A 16 -3.88 18.43 12.14
CA ILE A 16 -3.29 18.17 10.81
C ILE A 16 -3.32 16.66 10.48
N GLU A 17 -3.02 15.81 11.46
CA GLU A 17 -3.09 14.34 11.29
C GLU A 17 -4.51 13.88 10.97
N ASP A 18 -5.50 14.33 11.75
CA ASP A 18 -6.91 13.99 11.56
C ASP A 18 -7.41 14.48 10.18
N MET A 19 -7.06 15.70 9.79
CA MET A 19 -7.38 16.27 8.47
C MET A 19 -6.78 15.45 7.32
N PHE A 20 -5.53 15.02 7.44
CA PHE A 20 -4.85 14.22 6.42
C PHE A 20 -5.50 12.84 6.27
N ILE A 21 -5.80 12.17 7.39
CA ILE A 21 -6.45 10.86 7.39
C ILE A 21 -7.86 10.96 6.79
N GLN A 22 -8.62 11.99 7.17
CA GLN A 22 -9.96 12.22 6.64
C GLN A 22 -9.92 12.46 5.12
N THR A 23 -9.01 13.31 4.64
CA THR A 23 -8.83 13.55 3.20
C THR A 23 -8.58 12.25 2.43
N ILE A 24 -7.74 11.34 2.95
CA ILE A 24 -7.49 10.04 2.31
C ILE A 24 -8.75 9.18 2.30
N ALA A 25 -9.55 9.19 3.38
CA ALA A 25 -10.78 8.41 3.49
C ALA A 25 -11.89 8.90 2.55
N ASP A 26 -11.87 10.19 2.19
CA ASP A 26 -12.87 10.83 1.33
C ASP A 26 -12.61 10.63 -0.17
N LEU A 27 -11.45 10.07 -0.56
CA LEU A 27 -11.13 9.71 -1.95
C LEU A 27 -12.03 8.57 -2.42
N ARG A 28 -12.80 8.80 -3.48
CA ARG A 28 -13.94 7.96 -3.85
C ARG A 28 -13.59 6.85 -4.82
N ASP A 29 -12.59 7.08 -5.64
CA ASP A 29 -12.21 6.16 -6.70
C ASP A 29 -10.70 6.11 -6.96
N LEU A 30 -10.31 5.17 -7.81
CA LEU A 30 -8.91 4.94 -8.16
C LEU A 30 -8.27 6.16 -8.85
N GLN A 31 -9.04 6.96 -9.59
CA GLN A 31 -8.53 8.10 -10.32
C GLN A 31 -8.25 9.28 -9.38
N GLU A 32 -9.16 9.57 -8.46
CA GLU A 32 -8.95 10.54 -7.38
C GLU A 32 -7.73 10.14 -6.53
N ALA A 33 -7.68 8.88 -6.09
CA ALA A 33 -6.57 8.37 -5.30
C ALA A 33 -5.23 8.44 -6.04
N LYS A 34 -5.19 8.03 -7.31
CA LYS A 34 -3.98 8.10 -8.13
C LYS A 34 -3.51 9.55 -8.28
N THR A 35 -4.41 10.46 -8.62
CA THR A 35 -4.08 11.89 -8.84
C THR A 35 -3.51 12.50 -7.57
N PHE A 36 -4.17 12.30 -6.42
CA PHE A 36 -3.68 12.82 -5.15
C PHE A 36 -2.30 12.24 -4.78
N LEU A 37 -2.13 10.92 -4.86
CA LEU A 37 -0.90 10.28 -4.40
C LEU A 37 0.31 10.59 -5.29
N THR A 38 0.13 10.76 -6.60
CA THR A 38 1.23 11.13 -7.51
C THR A 38 1.68 12.58 -7.35
N ASP A 39 0.76 13.47 -6.96
CA ASP A 39 1.05 14.88 -6.77
C ASP A 39 1.55 15.17 -5.34
N PHE A 40 1.10 14.39 -4.36
CA PHE A 40 1.48 14.54 -2.95
C PHE A 40 2.86 13.96 -2.63
N PHE A 41 3.19 12.79 -3.18
CA PHE A 41 4.50 12.18 -3.00
C PHE A 41 5.47 12.65 -4.09
N ASN A 42 6.75 12.80 -3.73
CA ASN A 42 7.76 12.81 -4.78
C ASN A 42 7.94 11.40 -5.38
N GLU A 43 8.58 11.33 -6.56
CA GLU A 43 8.75 10.09 -7.31
C GLU A 43 9.40 8.97 -6.47
N THR A 44 10.44 9.31 -5.69
CA THR A 44 11.16 8.34 -4.85
C THR A 44 10.30 7.82 -3.70
N GLU A 45 9.52 8.69 -3.07
CA GLU A 45 8.56 8.30 -2.03
C GLU A 45 7.50 7.38 -2.61
N TYR A 46 6.88 7.79 -3.70
CA TYR A 46 5.84 7.02 -4.37
C TYR A 46 6.32 5.61 -4.73
N GLU A 47 7.49 5.51 -5.37
CA GLU A 47 8.10 4.21 -5.72
C GLU A 47 8.42 3.38 -4.47
N ALA A 48 8.96 3.99 -3.42
CA ALA A 48 9.27 3.29 -2.17
C ALA A 48 8.02 2.74 -1.48
N PHE A 49 6.92 3.49 -1.45
CA PHE A 49 5.65 3.03 -0.88
C PHE A 49 5.02 1.91 -1.71
N ILE A 50 5.04 2.01 -3.05
CA ILE A 50 4.54 0.95 -3.93
C ILE A 50 5.35 -0.33 -3.76
N LYS A 51 6.68 -0.25 -3.76
CA LYS A 51 7.55 -1.41 -3.53
C LYS A 51 7.32 -2.03 -2.16
N ARG A 52 7.15 -1.22 -1.11
CA ARG A 52 6.82 -1.71 0.24
C ARG A 52 5.52 -2.50 0.24
N PHE A 53 4.49 -1.99 -0.43
CA PHE A 53 3.21 -2.68 -0.57
C PHE A 53 3.34 -3.99 -1.35
N ALA A 54 4.01 -3.96 -2.51
CA ALA A 54 4.25 -5.13 -3.35
C ALA A 54 5.02 -6.24 -2.61
N ILE A 55 6.07 -5.88 -1.84
CA ILE A 55 6.81 -6.83 -0.99
C ILE A 55 5.85 -7.50 0.00
N SER A 56 5.04 -6.70 0.73
CA SER A 56 4.14 -7.23 1.75
C SER A 56 3.16 -8.26 1.16
N TYR A 57 2.57 -7.94 0.01
CA TYR A 57 1.67 -8.82 -0.72
C TYR A 57 2.40 -10.06 -1.29
N TRP A 58 3.61 -9.94 -1.82
CA TRP A 58 4.35 -11.10 -2.35
C TRP A 58 4.82 -12.07 -1.26
N LEU A 59 5.13 -11.54 -0.07
CA LEU A 59 5.44 -12.35 1.10
C LEU A 59 4.22 -13.15 1.56
N THR A 60 3.00 -12.60 1.53
CA THR A 60 1.79 -13.39 1.86
C THR A 60 1.52 -14.50 0.83
N LYS A 61 1.89 -14.28 -0.44
CA LYS A 61 1.86 -15.33 -1.47
C LYS A 61 3.07 -16.29 -1.43
N LYS A 62 3.87 -16.26 -0.35
CA LYS A 62 5.02 -17.15 -0.11
C LYS A 62 6.10 -17.11 -1.21
N ARG A 63 6.27 -15.97 -1.89
CA ARG A 63 7.38 -15.80 -2.85
C ARG A 63 8.72 -15.77 -2.12
N SER A 64 9.76 -16.32 -2.74
CA SER A 64 11.09 -16.34 -2.15
C SER A 64 11.72 -14.95 -2.10
N TYR A 65 12.60 -14.72 -1.13
CA TYR A 65 13.36 -13.47 -1.00
C TYR A 65 14.12 -13.12 -2.28
N VAL A 66 14.74 -14.12 -2.92
CA VAL A 66 15.46 -13.94 -4.18
C VAL A 66 14.51 -13.45 -5.28
N ASN A 67 13.33 -14.06 -5.40
CA ASN A 67 12.35 -13.65 -6.39
C ASN A 67 11.88 -12.19 -6.15
N ILE A 68 11.59 -11.83 -4.90
CA ILE A 68 11.16 -10.48 -4.53
C ILE A 68 12.27 -9.46 -4.83
N LYS A 69 13.50 -9.76 -4.41
CA LYS A 69 14.68 -8.91 -4.61
C LYS A 69 14.89 -8.58 -6.08
N GLU A 70 14.91 -9.61 -6.93
CA GLU A 70 15.24 -9.48 -8.35
C GLU A 70 14.16 -8.78 -9.16
N ASN A 71 12.89 -8.99 -8.84
CA ASN A 71 11.78 -8.38 -9.58
C ASN A 71 11.43 -6.97 -9.09
N LEU A 72 11.46 -6.75 -7.77
CA LEU A 72 11.10 -5.44 -7.19
C LEU A 72 12.30 -4.50 -7.05
N LYS A 73 13.51 -4.97 -7.37
CA LYS A 73 14.76 -4.19 -7.30
C LYS A 73 14.96 -3.56 -5.93
N VAL A 74 14.86 -4.38 -4.89
CA VAL A 74 15.02 -3.98 -3.48
C VAL A 74 16.10 -4.81 -2.81
N SER A 75 16.62 -4.34 -1.67
CA SER A 75 17.60 -5.10 -0.89
C SER A 75 16.93 -6.17 -0.01
N SER A 76 17.66 -7.22 0.37
CA SER A 76 17.19 -8.21 1.34
C SER A 76 16.84 -7.58 2.70
N ALA A 77 17.58 -6.55 3.11
CA ALA A 77 17.31 -5.80 4.33
C ALA A 77 15.95 -5.07 4.26
N THR A 78 15.60 -4.52 3.10
CA THR A 78 14.28 -3.93 2.86
C THR A 78 13.18 -4.97 2.99
N ILE A 79 13.35 -6.16 2.40
CA ILE A 79 12.36 -7.25 2.49
C ILE A 79 12.16 -7.68 3.94
N ALA A 80 13.24 -7.88 4.69
CA ALA A 80 13.19 -8.24 6.10
C ALA A 80 12.47 -7.17 6.96
N SER A 81 12.73 -5.89 6.68
CA SER A 81 12.03 -4.79 7.34
C SER A 81 10.52 -4.84 7.10
N VAL A 82 10.10 -5.10 5.86
CA VAL A 82 8.67 -5.21 5.51
C VAL A 82 8.04 -6.46 6.11
N GLN A 83 8.75 -7.59 6.17
CA GLN A 83 8.22 -8.82 6.77
C GLN A 83 7.75 -8.59 8.22
N ASN A 84 8.51 -7.81 9.00
CA ASN A 84 8.14 -7.45 10.37
C ASN A 84 6.92 -6.52 10.46
N MET A 85 6.51 -5.89 9.35
CA MET A 85 5.36 -4.99 9.29
C MET A 85 4.06 -5.71 8.91
N ILE A 86 4.13 -6.87 8.25
CA ILE A 86 2.95 -7.61 7.77
C ILE A 86 2.02 -7.97 8.93
N GLU A 87 2.59 -8.26 10.11
CA GLU A 87 1.81 -8.62 11.29
C GLU A 87 1.05 -7.44 11.91
N LYS A 88 1.35 -6.20 11.52
CA LYS A 88 0.70 -5.01 12.05
C LYS A 88 -0.76 -4.93 11.58
N PRO A 89 -1.69 -4.48 12.43
CA PRO A 89 -3.13 -4.42 12.09
C PRO A 89 -3.44 -3.68 10.79
N GLY A 90 -2.76 -2.56 10.52
CA GLY A 90 -2.95 -1.79 9.29
C GLY A 90 -2.59 -2.56 8.01
N PHE A 91 -1.49 -3.32 8.02
CA PHE A 91 -1.10 -4.16 6.88
C PHE A 91 -2.06 -5.33 6.69
N LYS A 92 -2.47 -5.99 7.79
CA LYS A 92 -3.49 -7.04 7.73
C LYS A 92 -4.80 -6.54 7.11
N LEU A 93 -5.24 -5.34 7.48
CA LEU A 93 -6.44 -4.72 6.93
C LEU A 93 -6.29 -4.45 5.42
N ALA A 94 -5.18 -3.83 5.01
CA ALA A 94 -4.92 -3.51 3.60
C ALA A 94 -4.83 -4.78 2.73
N LEU A 95 -4.10 -5.79 3.20
CA LEU A 95 -3.93 -7.06 2.47
C LEU A 95 -5.26 -7.82 2.33
N LYS A 96 -6.11 -7.83 3.36
CA LYS A 96 -7.47 -8.39 3.27
C LYS A 96 -8.31 -7.71 2.19
N LYS A 97 -8.21 -6.39 2.03
CA LYS A 97 -8.93 -5.65 0.97
C LYS A 97 -8.44 -6.06 -0.42
N VAL A 98 -7.12 -6.16 -0.62
CA VAL A 98 -6.55 -6.64 -1.89
C VAL A 98 -7.03 -8.04 -2.20
N GLU A 99 -6.97 -8.96 -1.25
CA GLU A 99 -7.44 -10.32 -1.46
C GLU A 99 -8.93 -10.33 -1.84
N ALA A 100 -9.78 -9.58 -1.14
CA ALA A 100 -11.20 -9.49 -1.48
C ALA A 100 -11.44 -9.00 -2.92
N GLU A 101 -10.70 -7.97 -3.37
CA GLU A 101 -10.77 -7.46 -4.74
C GLU A 101 -10.27 -8.49 -5.76
N GLU A 102 -9.18 -9.21 -5.47
CA GLU A 102 -8.71 -10.31 -6.33
C GLU A 102 -9.77 -11.39 -6.49
N TRP A 103 -10.38 -11.82 -5.38
CA TRP A 103 -11.44 -12.81 -5.39
C TRP A 103 -12.65 -12.33 -6.19
N ALA A 104 -13.05 -11.06 -6.03
CA ALA A 104 -14.15 -10.46 -6.80
C ALA A 104 -13.85 -10.41 -8.30
N ASN A 105 -12.62 -10.03 -8.68
CA ASN A 105 -12.18 -9.98 -10.07
C ASN A 105 -12.13 -11.40 -10.68
N LEU A 106 -11.57 -12.37 -9.97
CA LEU A 106 -11.53 -13.77 -10.42
C LEU A 106 -12.93 -14.37 -10.58
N TRP A 107 -13.85 -14.07 -9.66
CA TRP A 107 -15.26 -14.50 -9.75
C TRP A 107 -15.98 -13.85 -10.92
N THR A 108 -15.78 -12.55 -11.13
CA THR A 108 -16.34 -11.81 -12.27
C THR A 108 -15.89 -12.44 -13.59
N GLU A 109 -14.60 -12.77 -13.72
CA GLU A 109 -14.08 -13.44 -14.91
C GLU A 109 -14.61 -14.87 -15.08
N ARG A 110 -14.83 -15.62 -13.98
CA ARG A 110 -15.47 -16.94 -14.04
C ARG A 110 -16.93 -16.84 -14.52
N ILE A 111 -17.72 -15.93 -13.96
CA ILE A 111 -19.12 -15.73 -14.34
C ILE A 111 -19.24 -15.31 -15.82
N LYS A 112 -18.40 -14.38 -16.29
CA LYS A 112 -18.36 -13.99 -17.72
C LYS A 112 -18.09 -15.16 -18.64
N LYS A 113 -17.24 -16.12 -18.25
CA LYS A 113 -16.96 -17.33 -19.04
C LYS A 113 -18.14 -18.30 -19.08
N PHE A 114 -18.93 -18.37 -18.00
CA PHE A 114 -20.12 -19.22 -17.96
C PHE A 114 -21.31 -18.63 -18.74
N ILE A 115 -21.44 -17.30 -18.80
CA ILE A 115 -22.53 -16.62 -19.53
C ILE A 115 -22.25 -16.53 -21.04
N LYS A 116 -20.97 -16.60 -21.47
CA LYS A 116 -20.58 -16.63 -22.89
C LYS A 116 -20.69 -18.02 -23.55
N LYS A 117 -21.33 -19.00 -22.90
CA LYS A 117 -21.54 -20.36 -23.42
C LYS A 117 -23.02 -20.67 -23.43
#